data_AF-A0AAV5TBD4-F1
#
_entry.id   AF-A0AAV5TBD4-F1
#
_cell.length_a   1.000
_cell.length_b   1.000
_cell.length_c   1.000
_cell.angle_alpha   90.00
_cell.angle_beta   90.00
_cell.angle_gamma   90.00
#
_symmetry.space_group_name_H-M   'P 1'
#
loop_
_entity.id
_entity.type
_entity.pdbx_description
1 polymer ?
#
loop_
_entity_poly.entity_id
_entity_poly.type
_entity_poly.pdbx_seq_one_letter_code
_entity_poly.pdbx_strand_id
1 'polypeptide(L)'
;LTYAVLYYRHVRKYPKGPLPLPLVGNLYHLNLEELPKYLHAIGKDYSHCFTLFLPRPTVFFTDFETIREVLVTQGDNFIGRSHLPPESYLQKVSK
;
A
#
# COMPACT_ATOMS: atom_id res chain seq x y z
N LEU A 1 14.05 -6.50 20.89
CA LEU A 1 12.65 -6.33 21.36
C LEU A 1 12.12 -4.92 21.10
N THR A 2 12.83 -3.86 21.48
CA THR A 2 12.45 -2.45 21.24
C THR A 2 12.13 -2.14 19.77
N TYR A 3 12.96 -2.59 18.82
CA TYR A 3 12.70 -2.40 17.39
C TYR A 3 11.35 -2.97 16.93
N ALA A 4 11.05 -4.22 17.29
CA ALA A 4 9.78 -4.86 16.92
C ALA A 4 8.57 -4.13 17.51
N VAL A 5 8.67 -3.64 18.76
CA VAL A 5 7.62 -2.84 19.40
C VAL A 5 7.39 -1.53 18.64
N LEU A 6 8.45 -0.80 18.29
CA LEU A 6 8.34 0.44 17.52
C LEU A 6 7.77 0.18 16.11
N TYR A 7 8.22 -0.90 15.48
CA TYR A 7 7.73 -1.34 14.18
C TYR A 7 6.23 -1.59 14.19
N TYR A 8 5.73 -2.43 15.11
CA TYR A 8 4.29 -2.71 15.20
C TYR A 8 3.47 -1.50 15.67
N ARG A 9 4.04 -0.57 16.45
CA ARG A 9 3.39 0.72 16.73
C ARG A 9 3.22 1.57 15.48
N HIS A 10 4.19 1.53 14.56
CA HIS A 10 4.08 2.21 13.27
C HIS A 10 3.05 1.53 12.35
N VAL A 11 3.09 0.20 12.24
CA VAL A 11 2.15 -0.61 11.44
C VAL A 11 0.69 -0.33 11.82
N ARG A 12 0.39 -0.21 13.12
CA ARG A 12 -0.96 0.05 13.64
C ARG A 12 -1.58 1.39 13.22
N LYS A 13 -0.80 2.31 12.64
CA LYS A 13 -1.32 3.59 12.13
C LYS A 13 -2.02 3.46 10.77
N TYR A 14 -1.82 2.34 10.08
CA TYR A 14 -2.34 2.10 8.75
C TYR A 14 -3.60 1.22 8.79
N PRO A 15 -4.40 1.19 7.71
CA PRO A 15 -5.51 0.26 7.54
C PRO A 15 -5.07 -1.20 7.79
N LYS A 16 -5.99 -2.01 8.28
CA LYS A 16 -5.73 -3.43 8.56
C LYS A 16 -5.28 -4.14 7.28
N GLY A 17 -4.30 -5.02 7.41
CA GLY A 17 -3.76 -5.79 6.31
C GLY A 17 -2.96 -7.00 6.81
N PRO A 18 -2.41 -7.81 5.89
CA PRO A 18 -1.60 -8.96 6.23
C PRO A 18 -0.44 -8.57 7.16
N LEU A 19 -0.23 -9.33 8.24
CA LEU A 19 0.77 -8.99 9.25
C LEU A 19 2.17 -8.94 8.62
N PRO A 20 2.87 -7.81 8.70
CA PRO A 20 4.19 -7.70 8.11
C PRO A 20 5.28 -8.11 9.10
N LEU A 21 6.35 -8.70 8.58
CA LEU A 21 7.54 -9.01 9.36
C LEU A 21 8.45 -7.77 9.46
N PRO A 22 9.13 -7.54 10.59
CA PRO A 22 10.13 -6.49 10.67
C PRO A 22 11.23 -6.73 9.61
N LEU A 23 11.74 -5.64 8.99
CA LEU A 23 12.75 -5.63 7.91
C LEU A 23 12.26 -6.08 6.52
N VAL A 24 11.56 -7.22 6.43
CA VAL A 24 11.14 -7.80 5.13
C VAL A 24 9.73 -7.33 4.71
N GLY A 25 8.89 -6.98 5.68
CA GLY A 25 7.50 -6.60 5.43
C GLY A 25 6.65 -7.83 5.06
N ASN A 26 5.83 -7.70 4.02
CA ASN A 26 4.99 -8.76 3.47
C ASN A 26 5.65 -9.51 2.30
N LEU A 27 6.89 -9.16 1.92
CA LEU A 27 7.57 -9.77 0.77
C LEU A 27 7.82 -11.28 0.92
N TYR A 28 7.85 -11.80 2.15
CA TYR A 28 8.12 -13.21 2.43
C TYR A 28 7.01 -14.17 1.99
N HIS A 29 5.76 -13.70 1.87
CA HIS A 29 4.61 -14.51 1.45
C HIS A 29 3.95 -13.99 0.16
N LEU A 30 4.50 -12.91 -0.39
CA LEU A 30 4.01 -12.32 -1.63
C LEU A 30 4.44 -13.20 -2.81
N ASN A 31 3.45 -13.78 -3.48
CA ASN A 31 3.70 -14.46 -4.75
C ASN A 31 3.69 -13.43 -5.89
N LEU A 32 4.87 -13.12 -6.43
CA LEU A 32 5.02 -12.14 -7.52
C LEU A 32 4.54 -12.68 -8.87
N GLU A 33 4.58 -14.00 -9.09
CA GLU A 33 4.12 -14.62 -10.34
C GLU A 33 2.60 -14.48 -10.51
N GLU A 34 1.87 -14.51 -9.38
CA GLU A 34 0.41 -14.41 -9.34
C GLU A 34 -0.09 -13.20 -8.55
N LEU A 35 0.66 -12.10 -8.59
CA LEU A 35 0.38 -10.91 -7.79
C LEU A 35 -1.06 -10.38 -7.93
N PRO A 36 -1.66 -10.27 -9.14
CA PRO A 36 -3.04 -9.78 -9.27
C PRO A 36 -4.07 -10.68 -8.58
N LYS A 37 -3.89 -12.01 -8.67
CA LYS A 37 -4.79 -12.99 -8.02
C LYS A 37 -4.68 -12.89 -6.50
N TYR A 38 -3.45 -12.81 -6.00
CA TYR A 38 -3.14 -12.66 -4.58
C TYR A 38 -3.73 -11.37 -3.99
N LEU A 39 -3.52 -10.23 -4.67
CA LEU A 39 -4.08 -8.95 -4.24
C LEU A 39 -5.61 -8.96 -4.24
N HIS A 40 -6.24 -9.59 -5.24
CA HIS A 40 -7.69 -9.71 -5.29
C HIS A 40 -8.23 -10.59 -4.15
N ALA A 41 -7.56 -11.69 -3.81
CA ALA A 41 -7.94 -12.55 -2.69
C ALA A 41 -7.87 -11.80 -1.36
N ILE A 42 -6.76 -11.12 -1.07
CA ILE A 42 -6.60 -10.31 0.14
C ILE A 42 -7.59 -9.15 0.17
N GLY A 43 -7.86 -8.54 -0.97
CA GLY A 43 -8.89 -7.51 -1.08
C GLY A 43 -10.23 -7.97 -0.55
N LYS A 44 -10.63 -9.22 -0.76
CA LYS A 44 -11.89 -9.76 -0.22
C LYS A 44 -11.83 -9.92 1.29
N ASP A 45 -10.71 -10.36 1.84
CA ASP A 45 -10.54 -10.59 3.29
C ASP A 45 -10.53 -9.30 4.10
N TYR A 46 -10.05 -8.19 3.51
CA TYR A 46 -9.88 -6.90 4.18
C TYR A 46 -10.82 -5.80 3.65
N SER A 47 -12.01 -6.17 3.17
CA SER A 47 -13.06 -5.21 2.77
C SER A 47 -12.58 -4.18 1.72
N HIS A 48 -11.82 -4.66 0.73
CA HIS A 48 -11.34 -3.90 -0.43
C HIS A 48 -10.33 -2.79 -0.16
N CYS A 49 -9.91 -2.58 1.08
CA CYS A 49 -8.90 -1.58 1.47
C CYS A 49 -7.93 -2.19 2.49
N PHE A 50 -6.66 -2.37 2.11
CA PHE A 50 -5.66 -2.97 2.99
C PHE A 50 -4.27 -2.39 2.78
N THR A 51 -3.41 -2.57 3.78
CA THR A 51 -2.01 -2.14 3.71
C THR A 51 -1.10 -3.34 3.46
N LEU A 52 -0.22 -3.23 2.46
CA LEU A 52 0.95 -4.10 2.31
C LEU A 52 2.22 -3.31 2.62
N PHE A 53 3.03 -3.88 3.49
CA PHE A 53 4.36 -3.38 3.83
C PHE A 53 5.36 -4.02 2.88
N LEU A 54 5.70 -3.30 1.81
CA LEU A 54 6.80 -3.64 0.91
C LEU A 54 8.06 -2.90 1.44
N PRO A 55 8.95 -2.29 0.62
CA PRO A 55 9.93 -1.32 1.13
C PRO A 55 9.30 -0.08 1.79
N ARG A 56 8.06 0.24 1.42
CA ARG A 56 7.25 1.32 2.00
C ARG A 56 5.84 0.79 2.26
N PRO A 57 5.11 1.33 3.26
CA PRO A 57 3.71 0.97 3.48
C PRO A 57 2.86 1.51 2.32
N THR A 58 2.22 0.59 1.61
CA THR A 58 1.35 0.91 0.47
C THR A 58 -0.07 0.45 0.76
N VAL A 59 -1.02 1.37 0.63
CA VAL A 59 -2.45 1.07 0.76
C VAL A 59 -2.98 0.67 -0.61
N PHE A 60 -3.59 -0.50 -0.70
CA PHE A 60 -4.20 -1.05 -1.89
C PHE A 60 -5.72 -0.96 -1.80
N PHE A 61 -6.33 -0.58 -2.92
CA PHE A 61 -7.76 -0.63 -3.14
C PHE A 61 -8.05 -1.68 -4.22
N THR A 62 -9.03 -2.56 -4.00
CA THR A 62 -9.37 -3.62 -4.97
C THR A 62 -10.74 -3.45 -5.59
N ASP A 63 -11.58 -2.57 -5.03
CA ASP A 63 -12.90 -2.28 -5.54
C ASP A 63 -12.89 -1.07 -6.48
N PHE A 64 -13.66 -1.16 -7.57
CA PHE A 64 -13.69 -0.13 -8.60
C PHE A 64 -14.36 1.16 -8.13
N GLU A 65 -15.44 1.05 -7.35
CA GLU A 65 -16.14 2.23 -6.83
C GLU A 65 -15.23 3.02 -5.89
N THR A 66 -14.54 2.32 -4.99
CA THR A 66 -13.55 2.91 -4.08
C THR A 66 -12.39 3.56 -4.84
N ILE A 67 -11.84 2.90 -5.86
CA ILE A 67 -10.75 3.45 -6.69
C ILE A 67 -11.21 4.73 -7.40
N ARG A 68 -12.42 4.71 -7.98
CA ARG A 68 -13.00 5.87 -8.66
C ARG A 68 -13.19 7.04 -7.70
N GLU A 69 -13.72 6.80 -6.52
CA GLU A 69 -13.91 7.85 -5.51
C GLU A 69 -12.56 8.47 -5.11
N VAL A 70 -11.58 7.63 -4.78
CA VAL A 70 -10.24 8.02 -4.33
C VAL A 70 -9.50 8.83 -5.40
N LEU A 71 -9.51 8.37 -6.64
CA LEU A 71 -8.75 9.00 -7.72
C LEU A 71 -9.46 10.21 -8.34
N VAL A 72 -10.78 10.17 -8.48
CA VAL A 72 -11.54 11.23 -9.17
C VAL A 72 -12.05 12.27 -8.19
N THR A 73 -12.70 11.85 -7.11
CA THR A 73 -13.37 12.79 -6.18
C THR A 73 -12.38 13.34 -5.17
N GLN A 74 -11.50 12.49 -4.66
CA GLN A 74 -10.48 12.87 -3.68
C GLN A 74 -9.10 13.08 -4.30
N GLY A 75 -9.00 13.19 -5.63
CA GLY A 75 -7.74 13.24 -6.37
C GLY A 75 -6.71 14.19 -5.74
N ASP A 76 -7.13 15.39 -5.35
CA ASP A 76 -6.27 16.40 -4.69
C ASP A 76 -5.56 15.89 -3.42
N ASN A 77 -6.19 15.01 -2.66
CA ASN A 77 -5.61 14.41 -1.46
C ASN A 77 -4.53 13.36 -1.79
N PHE A 78 -4.57 12.78 -2.99
CA PHE A 78 -3.69 11.69 -3.44
C PHE A 78 -2.59 12.20 -4.39
N ILE A 79 -2.74 13.38 -4.99
CA ILE A 79 -1.69 14.03 -5.78
C ILE A 79 -0.39 14.13 -4.95
N GLY A 80 0.74 13.79 -5.58
CA GLY A 80 2.06 13.93 -4.95
C GLY A 80 2.45 12.81 -3.97
N ARG A 81 1.54 11.85 -3.66
CA ARG A 81 1.87 10.68 -2.82
C ARG A 81 2.67 9.61 -3.56
N SER A 82 2.65 9.65 -4.89
CA SER A 82 3.45 8.78 -5.74
C SER A 82 4.90 9.26 -5.77
N HIS A 83 5.75 8.62 -4.96
CA HIS A 83 7.21 8.79 -5.01
C HIS A 83 7.87 7.68 -5.84
N LEU A 84 7.14 7.10 -6.79
CA LEU A 84 7.63 6.06 -7.66
C LEU A 84 8.09 6.67 -9.00
N PRO A 85 9.12 6.11 -9.64
CA PRO A 85 9.40 6.41 -11.04
C PRO A 85 8.24 5.89 -11.92
N PRO A 86 7.85 6.58 -13.00
CA PRO A 86 8.48 7.77 -13.57
C PRO A 86 8.01 9.11 -13.00
N GLU A 87 7.00 9.10 -12.12
CA GLU A 87 6.34 10.32 -11.64
C GLU A 87 7.26 11.25 -10.87
N SER A 88 8.21 10.67 -10.11
CA SER A 88 9.30 11.41 -9.47
C SER A 88 10.16 12.23 -10.46
N TYR A 89 10.32 11.77 -11.71
CA TYR A 89 11.01 12.54 -12.75
C TYR A 89 10.13 13.67 -13.30
N LEU A 90 8.83 13.39 -13.51
CA LEU A 90 7.88 14.38 -14.03
C LEU A 90 7.68 15.55 -13.06
N GLN A 91 7.60 15.27 -11.76
CA GLN A 91 7.52 16.31 -10.73
C GLN A 91 8.77 17.18 -10.65
N LYS A 92 9.96 16.63 -10.98
CA LYS A 92 11.21 17.38 -10.97
C LYS A 92 11.34 18.33 -12.18
N VAL A 93 10.75 17.99 -13.32
CA VAL A 93 10.75 18.83 -14.54
C VAL A 93 9.72 19.97 -14.45
N SER A 94 8.64 19.77 -13.69
CA SER A 94 7.57 20.75 -13.49
C SER A 94 7.91 21.86 -12.47
N LYS A 95 9.07 21.77 -11.80
CA LYS A 95 9.60 22.78 -10.86
C LYS A 95 10.79 23.51 -11.47
#